data_AF-A0A8S8Y7N0-F1
#
_entry.id   AF-A0A8S8Y7N0-F1
#
_cell.length_a   1.000
_cell.length_b   1.000
_cell.length_c   1.000
_cell.angle_alpha   90.00
_cell.angle_beta   90.00
_cell.angle_gamma   90.00
#
_symmetry.space_group_name_H-M   'P 1'
#
loop_
_entity.id
_entity.type
_entity.pdbx_description
1 polymer ?
#
loop_
_entity_poly.entity_id
_entity_poly.type
_entity_poly.pdbx_seq_one_letter_code
_entity_poly.pdbx_strand_id
1 'polypeptide(L)'
;MEEMYGSPEAAFADLFVVNHCPLLLLGERGQNITPDNLPKALIEPVLEACDDHLREVVDIMGITRIVGVGKYAEKRARLAFNTGKKGPGTTSSGRDVEITTCWHPSPASPLANRNDGADWRENVRNVLIG
;
A
#
# COMPACT_ATOMS: atom_id res chain seq x y z
N MET A 1 0.26 -7.77 -14.67
CA MET A 1 -1.19 -7.50 -14.59
C MET A 1 -1.89 -8.13 -15.79
N GLU A 2 -1.59 -7.68 -17.01
CA GLU A 2 -2.15 -8.28 -18.25
C GLU A 2 -1.92 -9.80 -18.35
N GLU A 3 -0.69 -10.28 -18.08
CA GLU A 3 -0.40 -11.73 -18.06
C GLU A 3 -1.22 -12.54 -17.02
N MET A 4 -1.75 -11.88 -15.97
CA MET A 4 -2.45 -12.56 -14.87
C MET A 4 -3.97 -12.43 -15.00
N TYR A 5 -4.46 -11.27 -15.44
CA TYR A 5 -5.88 -10.93 -15.47
C TYR A 5 -6.43 -10.74 -16.90
N GLY A 6 -5.57 -10.70 -17.93
CA GLY A 6 -5.98 -10.37 -19.29
C GLY A 6 -6.20 -8.86 -19.42
N SER A 7 -7.46 -8.42 -19.41
CA SER A 7 -7.78 -7.00 -19.63
C SER A 7 -7.72 -6.16 -18.34
N PRO A 8 -7.58 -4.84 -18.44
CA PRO A 8 -7.72 -3.94 -17.30
C PRO A 8 -9.07 -4.10 -16.59
N GLU A 9 -10.17 -4.26 -17.32
CA GLU A 9 -11.51 -4.43 -16.76
C GLU A 9 -11.60 -5.70 -15.92
N ALA A 10 -11.01 -6.80 -16.39
CA ALA A 10 -10.92 -8.05 -15.64
C ALA A 10 -10.05 -7.88 -14.38
N ALA A 11 -8.96 -7.10 -14.45
CA ALA A 11 -8.15 -6.81 -13.27
C ALA A 11 -8.91 -5.96 -12.23
N PHE A 12 -9.57 -4.88 -12.67
CA PHE A 12 -10.29 -3.95 -11.79
C PHE A 12 -11.65 -4.47 -11.32
N ALA A 13 -12.11 -5.61 -11.83
CA ALA A 13 -13.25 -6.34 -11.24
C ALA A 13 -12.94 -6.83 -9.82
N ASP A 14 -11.68 -7.18 -9.55
CA ASP A 14 -11.23 -7.73 -8.26
C ASP A 14 -10.23 -6.82 -7.52
N LEU A 15 -9.61 -5.85 -8.22
CA LEU A 15 -8.54 -5.02 -7.68
C LEU A 15 -8.89 -3.54 -7.68
N PHE A 16 -8.41 -2.85 -6.65
CA PHE A 16 -8.39 -1.40 -6.61
C PHE A 16 -7.02 -0.92 -6.14
N VAL A 17 -6.49 0.12 -6.81
CA VAL A 17 -5.17 0.67 -6.52
C VAL A 17 -5.34 2.11 -6.05
N VAL A 18 -4.83 2.39 -4.85
CA VAL A 18 -4.88 3.72 -4.24
C VAL A 18 -3.59 4.00 -3.49
N ASN A 19 -3.16 5.27 -3.50
CA ASN A 19 -2.07 5.72 -2.64
C ASN A 19 -2.63 6.03 -1.25
N HIS A 20 -1.92 5.60 -0.20
CA HIS A 20 -2.26 5.98 1.18
C HIS A 20 -2.32 7.50 1.34
N CYS A 21 -1.30 8.21 0.84
CA CYS A 21 -1.23 9.66 0.86
C CYS A 21 -1.21 10.19 -0.58
N PRO A 22 -2.15 11.07 -0.97
CA PRO A 22 -2.20 11.64 -2.33
C PRO A 22 -1.20 12.80 -2.52
N LEU A 23 -0.51 13.23 -1.47
CA LEU A 23 0.36 14.41 -1.49
C LEU A 23 1.80 14.05 -1.85
N LEU A 24 2.41 14.88 -2.70
CA LEU A 24 3.85 14.91 -2.94
C LEU A 24 4.46 16.08 -2.16
N LEU A 25 5.43 15.80 -1.29
CA LEU A 25 6.09 16.81 -0.47
C LEU A 25 7.46 17.14 -1.08
N LEU A 26 7.70 18.42 -1.37
CA LEU A 26 8.92 18.88 -2.00
C LEU A 26 9.64 19.88 -1.10
N GLY A 27 10.97 19.75 -1.03
CA GLY A 27 11.82 20.75 -0.39
C GLY A 27 12.08 21.96 -1.27
N GLU A 28 12.78 22.96 -0.74
CA GLU A 28 13.07 24.22 -1.43
C GLU A 28 13.79 24.06 -2.78
N ARG A 29 14.55 22.97 -2.97
CA ARG A 29 15.27 22.68 -4.21
C ARG A 29 14.52 21.70 -5.13
N GLY A 30 13.24 21.44 -4.85
CA GLY A 30 12.41 20.50 -5.60
C GLY A 30 12.75 19.02 -5.35
N GLN A 31 13.58 18.71 -4.35
CA GLN A 31 13.85 17.34 -3.95
C GLN A 31 12.63 16.72 -3.27
N ASN A 32 12.35 15.46 -3.57
CA ASN A 32 11.29 14.70 -2.89
C ASN A 32 11.61 14.53 -1.41
N ILE A 33 10.66 14.88 -0.55
CA ILE A 33 10.72 14.69 0.90
C ILE A 33 9.78 13.55 1.26
N THR A 34 10.33 12.45 1.77
CA THR A 34 9.51 11.38 2.34
C THR A 34 8.96 11.82 3.70
N PRO A 35 7.79 11.32 4.11
CA PRO A 35 7.21 11.61 5.43
C PRO A 35 8.19 11.35 6.59
N ASP A 36 9.07 10.35 6.47
CA ASP A 36 10.09 10.01 7.47
C ASP A 36 11.14 11.12 7.69
N ASN A 37 11.31 12.04 6.73
CA ASN A 37 12.28 13.15 6.79
C ASN A 37 11.67 14.45 7.34
N LEU A 38 10.41 14.44 7.77
CA LEU A 38 9.74 15.60 8.34
C LEU A 38 9.63 15.52 9.86
N PRO A 39 9.57 16.67 10.57
CA PRO A 39 9.27 16.68 12.00
C PRO A 39 7.97 15.93 12.27
N LYS A 40 8.02 15.00 13.22
CA LYS A 40 6.89 14.12 13.55
C LYS A 40 5.59 14.88 13.79
N ALA A 41 5.65 15.94 14.60
CA ALA A 41 4.48 16.78 14.92
C ALA A 41 3.87 17.50 13.70
N LEU A 42 4.64 17.70 12.63
CA LEU A 42 4.15 18.32 11.39
C LEU A 42 3.44 17.30 10.50
N ILE A 43 4.00 16.09 10.40
CA ILE A 43 3.54 15.08 9.43
C ILE A 43 2.46 14.16 10.00
N GLU A 44 2.38 13.99 11.32
CA GLU A 44 1.38 13.14 11.96
C GLU A 44 -0.07 13.49 11.60
N PRO A 45 -0.52 14.76 11.68
CA PRO A 45 -1.90 15.10 11.32
C PRO A 45 -2.24 14.77 9.86
N VAL A 46 -1.27 14.91 8.95
CA VAL A 46 -1.44 14.56 7.54
C VAL A 46 -1.57 13.05 7.39
N LEU A 47 -0.71 12.30 8.06
CA LEU A 47 -0.70 10.84 8.01
C LEU A 47 -1.96 10.24 8.65
N GLU A 48 -2.49 10.85 9.72
CA GLU A 48 -3.78 10.48 10.32
C GLU A 48 -4.93 10.69 9.34
N ALA A 49 -4.98 11.85 8.67
CA ALA A 49 -5.99 12.09 7.63
C ALA A 49 -5.87 11.09 6.45
N CYS A 50 -4.65 10.67 6.11
CA CYS A 50 -4.43 9.62 5.12
C CYS A 50 -4.88 8.22 5.60
N ASP A 51 -4.76 7.94 6.91
CA ASP A 51 -5.31 6.71 7.49
C ASP A 51 -6.84 6.73 7.51
N ASP A 52 -7.46 7.88 7.81
CA ASP A 52 -8.91 8.08 7.72
C ASP A 52 -9.38 7.82 6.27
N HIS A 53 -8.71 8.41 5.29
CA HIS A 53 -8.97 8.18 3.87
C HIS A 53 -8.92 6.69 3.50
N LEU A 54 -7.87 5.98 3.93
CA LEU A 54 -7.74 4.54 3.67
C LEU A 54 -8.89 3.74 4.32
N ARG A 55 -9.28 4.07 5.54
CA ARG A 55 -10.41 3.43 6.22
C ARG A 55 -11.72 3.63 5.46
N GLU A 56 -11.99 4.86 5.01
CA GLU A 56 -13.18 5.18 4.22
C GLU A 56 -13.22 4.40 2.89
N VAL A 57 -12.11 4.35 2.15
CA VAL A 57 -12.03 3.58 0.90
C VAL A 57 -12.34 2.10 1.14
N VAL A 58 -11.75 1.51 2.18
CA VAL A 58 -11.94 0.09 2.53
C VAL A 58 -13.38 -0.20 2.92
N ASP A 59 -14.02 0.70 3.66
CA ASP A 59 -15.42 0.53 4.07
C ASP A 59 -16.39 0.74 2.89
N ILE A 60 -16.20 1.77 2.06
CA ILE A 60 -17.04 2.05 0.88
C ILE A 60 -16.96 0.93 -0.14
N MET A 61 -15.75 0.45 -0.44
CA MET A 61 -15.53 -0.57 -1.47
C MET A 61 -15.72 -1.99 -0.95
N GLY A 62 -15.94 -2.19 0.35
CA GLY A 62 -16.07 -3.51 0.95
C GLY A 62 -14.78 -4.34 0.85
N ILE A 63 -13.60 -3.69 0.87
CA ILE A 63 -12.31 -4.38 0.74
C ILE A 63 -12.14 -5.37 1.90
N THR A 64 -11.67 -6.57 1.56
CA THR A 64 -11.39 -7.67 2.50
C THR A 64 -9.90 -7.94 2.67
N ARG A 65 -9.07 -7.45 1.74
CA ARG A 65 -7.62 -7.66 1.73
C ARG A 65 -6.89 -6.43 1.22
N ILE A 66 -5.89 -5.98 1.97
CA ILE A 66 -4.99 -4.89 1.62
C ILE A 66 -3.60 -5.47 1.33
N VAL A 67 -3.06 -5.15 0.15
CA VAL A 67 -1.69 -5.47 -0.24
C VAL A 67 -0.86 -4.19 -0.22
N GLY A 68 -0.05 -4.00 0.83
CA GLY A 68 0.87 -2.88 0.89
C GLY A 68 2.02 -3.03 -0.12
N VAL A 69 2.10 -2.15 -1.10
CA VAL A 69 3.22 -2.09 -2.05
C VAL A 69 4.44 -1.48 -1.35
N GLY A 70 5.30 -2.35 -0.81
CA GLY A 70 6.43 -1.97 0.02
C GLY A 70 6.09 -1.77 1.52
N LYS A 71 7.14 -1.66 2.33
CA LYS A 71 7.05 -1.65 3.80
C LYS A 71 6.36 -0.41 4.38
N TYR A 72 6.47 0.74 3.72
CA TYR A 72 5.75 1.95 4.13
C TYR A 72 4.24 1.72 4.07
N ALA A 73 3.73 1.26 2.92
CA ALA A 73 2.30 1.02 2.72
C ALA A 73 1.76 -0.05 3.67
N GLU A 74 2.50 -1.15 3.87
CA GLU A 74 2.14 -2.18 4.86
C GLU A 74 2.01 -1.57 6.26
N LYS A 75 3.01 -0.79 6.69
CA LYS A 75 3.01 -0.17 8.03
C LYS A 75 1.83 0.79 8.20
N ARG A 76 1.53 1.63 7.21
CA ARG A 76 0.40 2.56 7.28
C ARG A 76 -0.93 1.84 7.34
N ALA A 77 -1.14 0.81 6.51
CA ALA A 77 -2.35 0.00 6.59
C ALA A 77 -2.51 -0.66 7.97
N ARG A 78 -1.45 -1.26 8.52
CA ARG A 78 -1.50 -1.87 9.86
C ARG A 78 -1.86 -0.86 10.96
N LEU A 79 -1.30 0.34 10.89
CA LEU A 79 -1.63 1.44 11.82
C LEU A 79 -3.08 1.89 11.67
N ALA A 80 -3.55 2.11 10.44
CA ALA A 80 -4.90 2.57 10.16
C ALA A 80 -5.97 1.61 10.69
N PHE A 81 -5.68 0.30 10.72
CA PHE A 81 -6.59 -0.74 11.21
C PHE A 81 -6.17 -1.34 12.57
N ASN A 82 -5.38 -0.60 13.35
CA ASN A 82 -4.99 -0.91 14.74
C ASN A 82 -4.47 -2.34 14.95
N THR A 83 -3.72 -2.88 14.00
CA THR A 83 -3.18 -4.25 14.08
C THR A 83 -1.67 -4.27 14.23
N GLY A 84 -1.19 -5.33 14.87
CA GLY A 84 0.24 -5.57 15.09
C GLY A 84 0.98 -6.00 13.82
N LYS A 85 2.17 -6.57 14.00
CA LYS A 85 3.01 -7.05 12.88
C LYS A 85 2.37 -8.19 12.06
N LYS A 86 1.36 -8.85 12.61
CA LYS A 86 0.67 -10.01 12.03
C LYS A 86 -0.80 -9.99 12.47
N GLY A 87 -1.62 -10.73 11.74
CA GLY A 87 -3.06 -10.80 11.97
C GLY A 87 -3.84 -9.83 11.10
N PRO A 88 -5.17 -10.00 11.07
CA PRO A 88 -6.05 -9.07 10.38
C PRO A 88 -6.09 -7.72 11.11
N GLY A 89 -6.44 -6.67 10.37
CA GLY A 89 -7.01 -5.45 10.92
C GLY A 89 -8.51 -5.58 11.08
N THR A 90 -9.14 -4.66 11.80
CA THR A 90 -10.60 -4.65 11.98
C THR A 90 -11.17 -3.31 11.55
N THR A 91 -12.19 -3.32 10.69
CA THR A 91 -12.89 -2.10 10.27
C THR A 91 -13.75 -1.51 11.38
N SER A 92 -14.23 -0.29 11.18
CA SER A 92 -15.19 0.37 12.08
C SER A 92 -16.47 -0.47 12.31
N SER A 93 -16.88 -1.24 11.30
CA SER A 93 -18.05 -2.13 11.34
C SER A 93 -17.76 -3.51 11.95
N GLY A 94 -16.54 -3.76 12.42
CA GLY A 94 -16.12 -5.04 13.01
C GLY A 94 -15.78 -6.13 12.00
N ARG A 95 -15.55 -5.80 10.71
CA ARG A 95 -15.12 -6.78 9.71
C ARG A 95 -13.61 -6.96 9.78
N ASP A 96 -13.14 -8.19 9.59
CA ASP A 96 -11.72 -8.46 9.43
C ASP A 96 -11.23 -8.04 8.04
N VAL A 97 -10.04 -7.45 7.99
CA VAL A 97 -9.33 -7.11 6.75
C VAL A 97 -7.93 -7.70 6.81
N GLU A 98 -7.63 -8.61 5.88
CA GLU A 98 -6.29 -9.18 5.78
C GLU A 98 -5.31 -8.11 5.32
N ILE A 99 -4.14 -8.02 5.96
CA ILE A 99 -3.09 -7.08 5.57
C ILE A 99 -1.80 -7.84 5.27
N THR A 100 -1.38 -7.79 4.02
CA THR A 100 -0.15 -8.39 3.50
C THR A 100 0.68 -7.33 2.75
N THR A 101 1.79 -7.75 2.14
CA THR A 101 2.69 -6.86 1.42
C THR A 101 3.35 -7.56 0.24
N CYS A 102 3.62 -6.80 -0.82
CA CYS A 102 4.52 -7.19 -1.89
C CYS A 102 5.70 -6.23 -1.97
N TRP A 103 6.74 -6.60 -2.71
CA TRP A 103 7.89 -5.74 -2.92
C TRP A 103 7.52 -4.50 -3.74
N HIS A 104 8.08 -3.35 -3.38
CA HIS A 104 7.89 -2.12 -4.14
C HIS A 104 8.66 -2.19 -5.46
N PRO A 105 8.08 -1.73 -6.60
CA PRO A 105 8.73 -1.76 -7.91
C PRO A 105 9.86 -0.72 -8.09
N SER A 106 10.34 -0.08 -7.01
CA SER A 106 11.25 1.06 -7.15
C SER A 106 12.60 0.55 -7.66
N PRO A 107 13.18 1.20 -8.69
CA PRO A 107 14.50 0.82 -9.19
C PRO A 107 15.61 1.05 -8.15
N ALA A 108 15.34 1.79 -7.06
CA ALA A 108 16.28 1.94 -5.95
C ALA A 108 16.39 0.66 -5.09
N SER A 109 15.46 -0.29 -5.22
CA SER A 109 15.48 -1.55 -4.48
C SER A 109 16.24 -2.63 -5.24
N PRO A 110 17.29 -3.25 -4.67
CA PRO A 110 17.99 -4.37 -5.31
C PRO A 110 17.07 -5.55 -5.65
N LEU A 111 16.05 -5.79 -4.82
CA LEU A 111 15.07 -6.85 -5.01
C LEU A 111 14.14 -6.59 -6.21
N ALA A 112 13.92 -5.33 -6.59
CA ALA A 112 13.11 -4.98 -7.75
C ALA A 112 13.84 -5.22 -9.08
N ASN A 113 15.17 -5.16 -9.08
CA ASN A 113 15.99 -5.25 -10.29
C ASN A 113 16.65 -6.62 -10.50
N ARG A 114 16.62 -7.50 -9.50
CA ARG A 114 17.26 -8.82 -9.58
C ARG A 114 16.62 -9.64 -10.71
N ASN A 115 17.45 -10.32 -11.50
CA ASN A 115 17.04 -11.12 -12.66
C ASN A 115 16.11 -10.36 -13.62
N ASP A 116 16.47 -9.12 -13.96
CA ASP A 116 15.66 -8.23 -14.82
C ASP A 116 14.21 -8.06 -14.33
N GLY A 117 14.07 -8.02 -13.00
CA GLY A 117 12.79 -7.88 -12.29
C GLY A 117 11.91 -9.13 -12.30
N ALA A 118 12.41 -10.28 -12.76
CA ALA A 118 11.65 -11.54 -12.74
C ALA A 118 11.21 -11.90 -11.31
N ASP A 119 12.12 -11.76 -10.35
CA ASP A 119 11.85 -12.08 -8.95
C ASP A 119 10.81 -11.15 -8.33
N TRP A 120 10.80 -9.88 -8.72
CA TRP A 120 9.77 -8.94 -8.31
C TRP A 120 8.40 -9.33 -8.90
N ARG A 121 8.35 -9.67 -10.19
CA ARG A 121 7.11 -10.13 -10.84
C ARG A 121 6.57 -11.40 -10.18
N GLU A 122 7.44 -12.35 -9.84
CA GLU A 122 7.08 -13.58 -9.14
C GLU A 122 6.58 -13.29 -7.71
N ASN A 123 7.27 -12.42 -6.96
CA ASN A 123 6.81 -12.01 -5.62
C ASN A 123 5.41 -11.40 -5.66
N VAL A 124 5.16 -10.47 -6.58
CA VAL A 124 3.85 -9.83 -6.73
C VAL A 124 2.79 -10.84 -7.15
N ARG A 125 3.09 -11.73 -8.10
CA ARG A 125 2.18 -12.78 -8.57
C ARG A 125 1.76 -13.70 -7.41
N ASN A 126 2.72 -14.16 -6.61
CA ASN A 126 2.45 -15.05 -5.48
C ASN A 126 1.62 -14.37 -4.39
N VAL A 127 1.76 -13.05 -4.20
CA VAL A 127 0.95 -12.31 -3.23
C VAL A 127 -0.46 -12.05 -3.75
N LEU A 128 -0.64 -11.77 -5.05
CA LEU A 128 -1.97 -11.44 -5.58
C LEU A 128 -2.84 -12.68 -5.82
N ILE A 129 -2.24 -13.80 -6.23
CA ILE A 129 -2.96 -15.04 -6.58
C ILE A 129 -2.99 -16.05 -5.42
N GLY A 130 -2.04 -15.95 -4.48
CA GLY A 130 -1.98 -16.76 -3.27
C GLY A 130 -2.80 -16.19 -2.12
#